data_AF-A0A0F9ILX0-F1
#
_entry.id   AF-A0A0F9ILX0-F1
#
_cell.length_a   1.000
_cell.length_b   1.000
_cell.length_c   1.000
_cell.angle_alpha   90.00
_cell.angle_beta   90.00
_cell.angle_gamma   90.00
#
_symmetry.space_group_name_H-M   'P 1'
#
loop_
_entity.id
_entity.type
_entity.pdbx_description
1 polymer ?
#
loop_
_entity_poly.entity_id
_entity_poly.type
_entity_poly.pdbx_seq_one_letter_code
_entity_poly.pdbx_strand_id
1 'polypeptide(L)'
;MQYIKKSWGVALFIVFMVAGSVWYYFSIYRYIEAPTEPQKPFVDKNCGDFKTQREAQIFFISAGGLQSGDPHGLDANNDGKACESLP
;
A
#
# COMPACT_ATOMS: atom_id res chain seq x y z
N MET A 1 -23.55 -34.51 -49.03
CA MET A 1 -23.86 -33.78 -47.77
C MET A 1 -22.57 -33.17 -47.21
N GLN A 2 -22.36 -31.87 -47.41
CA GLN A 2 -21.13 -31.14 -47.00
C GLN A 2 -21.45 -30.12 -45.89
N TYR A 3 -22.15 -30.54 -44.81
CA TYR A 3 -22.69 -29.60 -43.81
C TYR A 3 -22.04 -29.69 -42.40
N ILE A 4 -20.95 -30.44 -42.21
CA ILE A 4 -20.35 -30.63 -40.87
C ILE A 4 -18.97 -29.95 -40.71
N LYS A 5 -18.52 -29.15 -41.68
CA LYS A 5 -17.18 -28.53 -41.63
C LYS A 5 -17.13 -27.05 -41.21
N LYS A 6 -18.26 -26.42 -40.83
CA LYS A 6 -18.35 -24.96 -40.69
C LYS A 6 -18.64 -24.39 -39.29
N SER A 7 -18.46 -25.17 -38.20
CA SER A 7 -18.70 -24.63 -36.84
C SER A 7 -17.59 -24.84 -35.82
N TRP A 8 -16.50 -25.53 -36.19
CA TRP A 8 -15.36 -25.73 -35.29
C TRP A 8 -14.64 -24.42 -34.97
N GLY A 9 -14.52 -23.51 -35.95
CA GLY A 9 -13.91 -22.19 -35.73
C GLY A 9 -14.68 -21.31 -34.75
N VAL A 10 -16.02 -21.34 -34.79
CA VAL A 10 -16.88 -20.56 -33.88
C VAL A 10 -16.84 -21.14 -32.47
N ALA A 11 -16.88 -22.47 -32.34
CA ALA A 11 -16.76 -23.15 -31.05
C ALA A 11 -15.40 -22.89 -30.38
N LEU A 12 -14.29 -22.95 -31.14
CA LEU A 12 -12.95 -22.65 -30.63
C LEU A 12 -12.81 -21.19 -30.18
N PHE A 13 -13.43 -20.24 -30.89
CA PHE A 13 -13.42 -18.83 -30.52
C PHE A 13 -14.18 -18.56 -29.21
N ILE A 14 -15.33 -19.21 -29.02
CA ILE A 14 -16.13 -19.10 -27.79
C ILE A 14 -15.35 -19.70 -26.60
N VAL A 15 -14.69 -20.85 -26.78
CA VAL A 15 -13.84 -21.46 -25.74
C VAL A 15 -12.70 -20.52 -25.33
N PHE A 16 -12.06 -19.84 -26.29
CA PHE A 16 -10.99 -18.89 -26.01
C PHE A 16 -11.50 -17.65 -25.26
N MET A 17 -12.66 -17.11 -25.65
CA MET A 17 -13.27 -15.96 -24.97
C MET A 17 -13.71 -16.31 -23.55
N VAL A 18 -14.37 -17.45 -23.34
CA VAL A 18 -14.80 -17.87 -21.99
C VAL A 18 -13.59 -18.21 -21.12
N ALA A 19 -12.59 -18.93 -21.63
CA ALA A 19 -11.38 -19.23 -20.87
C ALA A 19 -10.57 -17.97 -20.56
N GLY A 20 -10.46 -17.03 -21.50
CA GLY A 20 -9.82 -15.74 -21.32
C GLY A 20 -10.57 -14.86 -20.31
N SER A 21 -11.90 -14.81 -20.39
CA SER A 21 -12.73 -14.10 -19.41
C SER A 21 -12.66 -14.75 -18.04
N VAL A 22 -12.68 -16.08 -17.91
CA VAL A 22 -12.53 -16.78 -16.63
C VAL A 22 -11.13 -16.57 -16.05
N TRP A 23 -10.08 -16.62 -16.88
CA TRP A 23 -8.71 -16.33 -16.47
C TRP A 23 -8.53 -14.86 -16.03
N TYR A 24 -9.10 -13.93 -16.79
CA TYR A 24 -9.09 -12.50 -16.46
C TYR A 24 -9.89 -12.21 -15.19
N TYR A 25 -11.09 -12.78 -15.06
CA TYR A 25 -11.92 -12.70 -13.86
C TYR A 25 -11.16 -13.26 -12.67
N PHE A 26 -10.69 -14.52 -12.72
CA PHE A 26 -9.92 -15.16 -11.64
C PHE A 26 -8.66 -14.37 -11.24
N SER A 27 -7.97 -13.75 -12.20
CA SER A 27 -6.82 -12.87 -11.94
C SER A 27 -7.21 -11.62 -11.15
N ILE A 28 -8.31 -10.95 -11.53
CA ILE A 28 -8.82 -9.77 -10.82
C ILE A 28 -9.37 -10.14 -9.43
N TYR A 29 -10.13 -11.23 -9.30
CA TYR A 29 -10.69 -11.66 -8.00
C TYR A 29 -9.61 -12.01 -6.97
N ARG A 30 -8.51 -12.64 -7.40
CA ARG A 30 -7.38 -12.98 -6.53
C ARG A 30 -6.68 -11.74 -5.95
N TYR A 31 -6.83 -10.57 -6.59
CA TYR A 31 -6.23 -9.32 -6.12
C TYR A 31 -7.05 -8.66 -5.00
N ILE A 32 -8.37 -8.90 -4.97
CA ILE A 32 -9.29 -8.32 -3.98
C ILE A 32 -9.19 -9.06 -2.62
N GLU A 33 -8.73 -10.31 -2.62
CA GLU A 33 -8.49 -11.15 -1.43
C GLU A 33 -7.13 -10.93 -0.76
N ALA A 34 -6.38 -9.90 -1.14
CA ALA A 34 -5.19 -9.54 -0.38
C ALA A 34 -5.62 -9.30 1.08
N PRO A 35 -5.01 -10.00 2.07
CA PRO A 35 -5.27 -9.69 3.46
C PRO A 35 -4.91 -8.23 3.65
N THR A 36 -5.88 -7.42 4.05
CA THR A 36 -5.60 -6.08 4.57
C THR A 36 -4.55 -6.29 5.65
N GLU A 37 -3.29 -5.87 5.41
CA GLU A 37 -2.31 -5.89 6.48
C GLU A 37 -2.97 -5.19 7.67
N PRO A 38 -2.97 -5.80 8.86
CA PRO A 38 -3.49 -5.15 10.03
C PRO A 38 -2.75 -3.82 10.12
N GLN A 39 -3.48 -2.71 9.90
CA GLN A 39 -2.89 -1.39 9.96
C GLN A 39 -2.23 -1.28 11.33
N LYS A 40 -0.90 -1.23 11.34
CA LYS A 40 -0.14 -1.06 12.58
C LYS A 40 -0.75 0.17 13.27
N PRO A 41 -1.27 0.04 14.49
CA PRO A 41 -1.90 1.17 15.16
C PRO A 41 -0.89 2.30 15.20
N PHE A 42 -1.31 3.47 14.72
CA PHE A 42 -0.50 4.68 14.81
C PHE A 42 -0.31 5.00 16.30
N VAL A 43 0.92 4.83 16.78
CA VAL A 43 1.28 5.18 18.16
C VAL A 43 1.91 6.55 18.11
N ASP A 44 1.19 7.54 18.59
CA ASP A 44 1.72 8.88 18.72
C ASP A 44 2.89 8.93 19.71
N LYS A 45 3.88 9.77 19.43
CA LYS A 45 5.03 9.99 20.29
C LYS A 45 5.26 11.48 20.41
N ASN A 46 5.50 11.95 21.61
CA ASN A 46 5.83 13.33 21.91
C ASN A 46 7.29 13.47 22.34
N CYS A 47 7.77 14.71 22.49
CA CYS A 47 9.14 14.96 22.95
C CYS A 47 9.45 14.37 24.34
N GLY A 48 8.44 14.17 25.20
CA GLY A 48 8.61 13.53 26.51
C GLY A 48 8.91 12.03 26.45
N ASP A 49 8.67 11.39 25.30
CA ASP A 49 8.96 9.96 25.08
C ASP A 49 10.44 9.70 24.76
N PHE A 50 11.25 10.75 24.58
CA PHE A 50 12.66 10.67 24.21
C PHE A 50 13.55 11.27 25.31
N LYS A 51 14.75 10.70 25.49
CA LYS A 51 15.69 11.19 26.49
C LYS A 51 16.61 12.29 25.95
N THR A 52 16.82 12.31 24.64
CA THR A 52 17.72 13.25 23.96
C THR A 52 17.12 13.73 22.64
N GLN A 53 17.54 14.92 22.21
CA GLN A 53 17.18 15.49 20.90
C GLN A 53 17.54 14.52 19.77
N ARG A 54 18.70 13.86 19.88
CA ARG A 54 19.17 12.89 18.89
C ARG A 54 18.21 11.70 18.72
N GLU A 55 17.69 11.14 19.81
CA GLU A 55 16.72 10.03 19.75
C GLU A 55 15.41 10.48 19.08
N ALA A 56 14.90 11.65 19.46
CA ALA A 56 13.71 12.23 18.84
C ALA A 56 13.91 12.48 17.34
N GLN A 57 15.08 13.01 16.95
CA GLN A 57 15.41 13.27 15.55
C GLN A 57 15.46 11.98 14.72
N ILE A 58 16.05 10.91 15.23
CA ILE A 58 16.11 9.63 14.52
C ILE A 58 14.69 9.10 14.29
N PHE A 59 13.84 9.17 15.32
CA PHE A 59 12.45 8.74 15.19
C PHE A 59 11.68 9.60 14.19
N PHE A 60 11.79 10.93 14.27
CA PHE A 60 11.18 11.87 13.33
C PHE A 60 11.53 11.56 11.88
N ILE A 61 12.81 11.34 11.58
CA ILE A 61 13.26 10.96 10.22
C ILE A 61 12.68 9.60 9.82
N SER A 62 12.66 8.62 10.73
CA SER A 62 12.09 7.30 10.44
C SER A 62 10.58 7.32 10.20
N ALA A 63 9.88 8.28 10.80
CA ALA A 63 8.45 8.51 10.62
C ALA A 63 8.13 9.37 9.38
N GLY A 64 9.15 9.72 8.57
CA GLY A 64 9.01 10.50 7.34
C GLY A 64 9.21 12.01 7.49
N GLY A 65 9.48 12.49 8.71
CA GLY A 65 9.78 13.88 9.03
C GLY A 65 8.73 14.87 8.49
N LEU A 66 9.18 16.04 8.03
CA LEU A 66 8.31 17.05 7.42
C LEU A 66 7.66 16.58 6.11
N GLN A 67 8.26 15.62 5.40
CA GLN A 67 7.68 15.12 4.14
C GLN A 67 6.35 14.40 4.37
N SER A 68 6.21 13.76 5.53
CA SER A 68 4.97 13.13 5.98
C SER A 68 4.06 14.08 6.78
N GLY A 69 4.43 15.37 6.87
CA GLY A 69 3.65 16.39 7.59
C GLY A 69 3.77 16.31 9.10
N ASP A 70 4.88 15.80 9.62
CA ASP A 70 5.13 15.59 11.05
C ASP A 70 3.92 15.00 11.80
N PRO A 71 3.55 13.73 11.52
CA PRO A 71 2.36 13.11 12.12
C PRO A 71 2.39 13.07 13.65
N HIS A 72 3.58 13.17 14.24
CA HIS A 72 3.84 13.11 15.66
C HIS A 72 3.99 14.49 16.32
N GLY A 73 3.97 15.59 15.53
CA GLY A 73 4.13 16.95 16.05
C GLY A 73 5.44 17.18 16.80
N LEU A 74 6.52 16.50 16.41
CA LEU A 74 7.83 16.61 17.07
C LEU A 74 8.61 17.88 16.68
N ASP A 75 8.26 18.50 15.55
CA ASP A 75 8.87 19.71 15.00
C ASP A 75 7.80 20.80 14.81
N ALA A 76 7.47 21.49 15.90
CA ALA A 76 6.40 22.49 15.92
C ALA A 76 6.70 23.73 15.06
N ASN A 77 7.98 24.06 14.86
CA ASN A 77 8.47 25.18 14.05
C ASN A 77 8.69 24.81 12.58
N ASN A 78 8.61 23.52 12.22
CA ASN A 78 8.81 22.98 10.88
C ASN A 78 10.18 23.36 10.26
N ASP A 79 11.24 23.37 11.07
CA ASP A 79 12.59 23.71 10.61
C ASP A 79 13.43 22.46 10.26
N GLY A 80 12.85 21.28 10.44
CA GLY A 80 13.47 19.98 10.21
C GLY A 80 14.13 19.37 11.45
N LYS A 81 14.06 20.03 12.60
CA LYS A 81 14.64 19.55 13.86
C LYS A 81 13.56 19.21 14.86
N ALA A 82 13.50 17.93 15.21
CA ALA A 82 12.59 17.46 16.23
C ALA A 82 13.09 17.82 17.63
N CYS A 83 12.17 18.27 18.48
CA CYS A 83 12.34 18.39 19.93
C CYS A 83 13.63 19.12 20.36
N GLU A 84 13.89 20.31 19.81
CA GLU A 84 15.08 21.12 20.09
C GLU A 84 15.25 21.51 21.58
N SER A 85 14.21 21.33 22.40
CA SER A 85 14.23 21.57 23.84
C SER A 85 14.85 20.42 24.65
N LEU A 86 15.05 19.24 24.04
CA LEU A 86 15.71 18.11 24.68
C LEU A 86 17.24 18.27 24.68
N PRO A 87 17.94 17.66 25.65
CA PRO A 87 19.41 17.67 25.70
C PRO A 87 20.08 16.89 24.56
#